data_AF-A0A378N6P2-F1
#
_entry.id   AF-A0A378N6P2-F1
#
_cell.length_a   1.000
_cell.length_b   1.000
_cell.length_c   1.000
_cell.angle_alpha   90.00
_cell.angle_beta   90.00
_cell.angle_gamma   90.00
#
_symmetry.space_group_name_H-M   'P 1'
#
loop_
_entity.id
_entity.type
_entity.pdbx_description
1 polymer ?
#
loop_
_entity_poly.entity_id
_entity_poly.type
_entity_poly.pdbx_seq_one_letter_code
_entity_poly.pdbx_strand_id
1 'polypeptide(L)'
;MECNPTESQAAMLHRFAVASAAIRYRAIHDKEVEDIVALDIALRRNDKAWFEVLPPEIESQITHKLYYGHFMCHVFHQDYIVKKGVDCLALEHQMLELLDKRGAQYPAEHNVGHLYEAKPTLRKFYRQLDPTNSLIRGSGKPRRKKYWK
;
A
#
# COMPACT_ATOMS: atom_id res chain seq x y z
N MET A 1 -14.38 24.84 -13.60
CA MET A 1 -13.79 25.80 -12.65
C MET A 1 -12.29 25.61 -12.73
N GLU A 2 -11.55 26.68 -12.95
CA GLU A 2 -10.09 26.65 -13.11
C GLU A 2 -9.45 27.21 -11.84
N CYS A 3 -8.44 26.53 -11.31
CA CYS A 3 -7.71 27.01 -10.14
C CYS A 3 -6.77 28.15 -10.53
N ASN A 4 -6.70 29.19 -9.71
CA ASN A 4 -5.62 30.17 -9.79
C ASN A 4 -4.28 29.54 -9.32
N PRO A 5 -3.11 30.19 -9.54
CA PRO A 5 -1.82 29.62 -9.17
C PRO A 5 -1.68 29.23 -7.70
N THR A 6 -2.23 30.03 -6.78
CA THR A 6 -2.21 29.77 -5.34
C THR A 6 -3.04 28.54 -4.99
N GLU A 7 -4.25 28.44 -5.56
CA GLU A 7 -5.14 27.29 -5.35
C GLU A 7 -4.53 26.00 -5.90
N SER A 8 -3.92 26.05 -7.09
CA SER A 8 -3.25 24.90 -7.71
C SER A 8 -2.09 24.40 -6.85
N GLN A 9 -1.23 25.31 -6.38
CA GLN A 9 -0.12 24.97 -5.49
C GLN A 9 -0.62 24.40 -4.15
N ALA A 10 -1.62 25.02 -3.53
CA ALA A 10 -2.19 24.56 -2.28
C ALA A 10 -2.83 23.16 -2.45
N ALA A 11 -3.56 22.92 -3.52
CA ALA A 11 -4.15 21.63 -3.82
C ALA A 11 -3.09 20.52 -4.00
N MET A 12 -2.01 20.81 -4.72
CA MET A 12 -0.89 19.87 -4.86
C MET A 12 -0.23 19.57 -3.52
N LEU A 13 0.11 20.60 -2.73
CA LEU A 13 0.73 20.43 -1.42
C LEU A 13 -0.16 19.60 -0.48
N HIS A 14 -1.46 19.91 -0.45
CA HIS A 14 -2.43 19.18 0.35
C HIS A 14 -2.50 17.70 -0.07
N ARG A 15 -2.50 17.42 -1.38
CA ARG A 15 -2.51 16.05 -1.92
C ARG A 15 -1.26 15.25 -1.52
N PHE A 16 -0.07 15.85 -1.50
CA PHE A 16 1.16 15.15 -1.13
C PHE A 16 1.30 14.96 0.39
N ALA A 17 0.68 15.83 1.20
CA ALA A 17 0.73 15.73 2.65
C ALA A 17 -0.04 14.52 3.22
N VAL A 18 -0.98 13.94 2.46
CA VAL A 18 -1.91 12.89 2.96
C VAL A 18 -1.19 11.68 3.55
N ALA A 19 -0.13 11.18 2.90
CA ALA A 19 0.63 10.03 3.41
C ALA A 19 1.23 10.30 4.81
N SER A 20 1.69 11.53 5.04
CA SER A 20 2.22 11.92 6.35
C SER A 20 1.13 12.17 7.38
N ALA A 21 -0.08 12.57 6.94
CA ALA A 21 -1.22 12.80 7.82
C ALA A 21 -1.68 11.50 8.51
N ALA A 22 -1.73 10.38 7.78
CA ALA A 22 -2.05 9.07 8.36
C ALA A 22 -1.05 8.66 9.46
N ILE A 23 0.25 8.79 9.17
CA ILE A 23 1.33 8.48 10.12
C ILE A 23 1.22 9.34 11.39
N ARG A 24 0.98 10.66 11.22
CA ARG A 24 0.82 11.56 12.37
C ARG A 24 -0.45 11.28 13.16
N TYR A 25 -1.56 10.94 12.50
CA TYR A 25 -2.79 10.56 13.19
C TYR A 25 -2.55 9.34 14.09
N ARG A 26 -1.94 8.28 13.55
CA ARG A 26 -1.57 7.08 14.32
C ARG A 26 -0.67 7.42 15.51
N ALA A 27 0.32 8.29 15.32
CA ALA A 27 1.25 8.67 16.39
C ALA A 27 0.58 9.46 17.53
N ILE A 28 -0.47 10.24 17.23
CA ILE A 28 -1.23 11.00 18.23
C ILE A 28 -2.23 10.10 18.98
N HIS A 29 -2.79 9.09 18.29
CA HIS A 29 -3.83 8.20 18.81
C HIS A 29 -3.31 6.78 19.07
N ASP A 30 -2.04 6.64 19.46
CA ASP A 30 -1.34 5.34 19.57
C ASP A 30 -2.05 4.34 20.51
N LYS A 31 -2.79 4.86 21.49
CA LYS A 31 -3.59 4.08 22.45
C LYS A 31 -4.96 3.66 21.91
N GLU A 32 -5.45 4.26 20.84
CA GLU A 32 -6.80 4.06 20.29
C GLU A 32 -6.80 3.28 18.98
N VAL A 33 -5.66 3.26 18.27
CA VAL A 33 -5.52 2.59 16.96
C VAL A 33 -4.33 1.65 16.93
N GLU A 34 -4.37 0.66 16.04
CA GLU A 34 -3.20 -0.17 15.71
C GLU A 34 -2.34 0.48 14.61
N ASP A 35 -1.41 -0.29 14.05
CA ASP A 35 -0.61 0.11 12.91
C ASP A 35 -1.46 0.33 11.65
N ILE A 36 -0.90 1.05 10.70
CA ILE A 36 -1.56 1.38 9.43
C ILE A 36 -1.39 0.20 8.47
N VAL A 37 -2.49 -0.27 7.89
CA VAL A 37 -2.43 -1.13 6.70
C VAL A 37 -2.39 -0.19 5.50
N ALA A 38 -1.28 -0.20 4.76
CA ALA A 38 -1.06 0.69 3.62
C ALA A 38 -0.93 -0.12 2.32
N LEU A 39 -1.90 0.03 1.42
CA LEU A 39 -1.98 -0.71 0.16
C LEU A 39 -1.64 0.20 -1.02
N ASP A 40 -0.70 -0.24 -1.84
CA ASP A 40 -0.25 0.45 -3.05
C ASP A 40 -0.66 -0.35 -4.30
N ILE A 41 -1.76 0.05 -4.93
CA ILE A 41 -2.50 -0.76 -5.90
C ILE A 41 -2.58 -0.11 -7.27
N ALA A 42 -2.46 -0.93 -8.32
CA ALA A 42 -2.73 -0.58 -9.70
C ALA A 42 -3.93 -1.39 -10.19
N LEU A 43 -5.03 -0.71 -10.51
CA LEU A 43 -6.22 -1.36 -11.08
C LEU A 43 -6.02 -1.66 -12.57
N ARG A 44 -6.87 -2.53 -13.11
CA ARG A 44 -6.91 -2.73 -14.56
C ARG A 44 -7.27 -1.42 -15.26
N ARG A 45 -6.67 -1.16 -16.42
CA ARG A 45 -6.93 0.06 -17.22
C ARG A 45 -8.39 0.23 -17.64
N ASN A 46 -9.14 -0.87 -17.73
CA ASN A 46 -10.55 -0.89 -18.07
C ASN A 46 -11.48 -1.08 -16.85
N ASP A 47 -10.96 -0.98 -15.63
CA ASP A 47 -11.77 -1.09 -14.41
C ASP A 47 -12.65 0.15 -14.25
N LYS A 48 -13.97 -0.05 -14.25
CA LYS A 48 -14.96 1.02 -14.09
C LYS A 48 -15.34 1.24 -12.62
N ALA A 49 -15.15 0.23 -11.77
CA ALA A 49 -15.56 0.24 -10.37
C ALA A 49 -14.38 0.66 -9.48
N TRP A 50 -13.67 1.73 -9.84
CA TRP A 50 -12.41 2.12 -9.19
C TRP A 50 -12.54 2.29 -7.67
N PHE A 51 -13.64 2.90 -7.20
CA PHE A 51 -13.92 3.09 -5.79
C PHE A 51 -14.23 1.77 -5.09
N GLU A 52 -13.59 1.53 -3.96
CA GLU A 52 -13.70 0.29 -3.22
C GLU A 52 -15.00 0.20 -2.41
N VAL A 53 -15.54 -1.00 -2.32
CA VAL A 53 -16.58 -1.37 -1.37
C VAL A 53 -16.09 -2.59 -0.62
N LEU A 54 -15.72 -2.42 0.65
CA LEU A 54 -15.23 -3.51 1.48
C LEU A 54 -16.41 -4.34 2.03
N PRO A 55 -16.23 -5.66 2.15
CA PRO A 55 -17.15 -6.48 2.92
C PRO A 55 -17.29 -5.97 4.37
N PRO A 56 -18.49 -6.06 4.99
CA PRO A 56 -18.73 -5.56 6.35
C PRO A 56 -17.76 -6.09 7.39
N GLU A 57 -17.31 -7.35 7.27
CA GLU A 57 -16.35 -7.98 8.16
C GLU A 57 -14.97 -7.30 8.14
N ILE A 58 -14.54 -6.75 7.00
CA ILE A 58 -13.30 -5.98 6.88
C ILE A 58 -13.54 -4.52 7.28
N GLU A 59 -14.60 -3.91 6.75
CA GLU A 59 -14.98 -2.52 7.05
C GLU A 59 -15.11 -2.29 8.58
N SER A 60 -15.66 -3.26 9.31
CA SER A 60 -15.86 -3.15 10.76
C SER A 60 -14.56 -3.10 11.57
N GLN A 61 -13.42 -3.49 11.00
CA GLN A 61 -12.11 -3.49 11.64
C GLN A 61 -11.36 -2.16 11.47
N ILE A 62 -11.86 -1.27 10.61
CA ILE A 62 -11.19 -0.03 10.20
C ILE A 62 -11.88 1.17 10.86
N THR A 63 -11.08 2.14 11.32
CA THR A 63 -11.55 3.41 11.87
C THR A 63 -11.65 4.48 10.78
N HIS A 64 -10.60 4.59 9.94
CA HIS A 64 -10.55 5.55 8.83
C HIS A 64 -9.99 4.92 7.57
N LYS A 65 -10.54 5.31 6.42
CA LYS A 65 -10.08 4.91 5.08
C LYS A 65 -9.59 6.15 4.35
N LEU A 66 -8.31 6.20 4.01
CA LEU A 66 -7.70 7.31 3.30
C LEU A 66 -7.37 6.85 1.88
N TYR A 67 -8.05 7.44 0.89
CA TYR A 67 -7.85 7.11 -0.52
C TYR A 67 -7.26 8.30 -1.26
N TYR A 68 -6.11 8.09 -1.87
CA TYR A 68 -5.43 9.09 -2.68
C TYR A 68 -4.56 8.39 -3.73
N GLY A 69 -4.31 9.01 -4.88
CA GLY A 69 -3.56 8.30 -5.92
C GLY A 69 -3.28 9.11 -7.17
N HIS A 70 -2.87 8.41 -8.21
CA HIS A 70 -2.67 8.89 -9.57
C HIS A 70 -3.83 8.38 -10.43
N PHE A 71 -4.93 9.13 -10.40
CA PHE A 71 -6.22 8.67 -10.93
C PHE A 71 -6.14 8.18 -12.39
N MET A 72 -5.48 8.95 -13.27
CA MET A 72 -5.35 8.59 -14.69
C MET A 72 -4.46 7.38 -14.95
N CYS A 73 -3.57 7.04 -14.03
CA CYS A 73 -2.74 5.83 -14.08
C CYS A 73 -3.46 4.61 -13.49
N HIS A 74 -4.66 4.79 -12.91
CA HIS A 74 -5.35 3.77 -12.11
C HIS A 74 -4.50 3.26 -10.94
N VAL A 75 -3.62 4.10 -10.40
CA VAL A 75 -2.79 3.81 -9.23
C VAL A 75 -3.35 4.53 -8.01
N PHE A 76 -3.57 3.78 -6.93
CA PHE A 76 -4.14 4.29 -5.69
C PHE A 76 -3.34 3.80 -4.49
N HIS A 77 -3.14 4.72 -3.55
CA HIS A 77 -2.72 4.42 -2.19
C HIS A 77 -3.97 4.41 -1.32
N GLN A 78 -4.11 3.33 -0.57
CA GLN A 78 -5.20 3.14 0.35
C GLN A 78 -4.61 2.86 1.72
N ASP A 79 -4.67 3.87 2.59
CA ASP A 79 -4.18 3.77 3.95
C ASP A 79 -5.38 3.58 4.90
N TYR A 80 -5.30 2.53 5.70
CA TYR A 80 -6.35 2.14 6.64
C TYR A 80 -5.83 2.31 8.06
N ILE A 81 -6.54 3.14 8.84
CA ILE A 81 -6.29 3.28 10.27
C ILE A 81 -7.11 2.20 10.97
N VAL A 82 -6.42 1.22 11.55
CA VAL A 82 -7.02 -0.01 12.08
C VAL A 82 -7.41 0.17 13.55
N LYS A 83 -8.54 -0.40 13.97
CA LYS A 83 -8.99 -0.37 15.37
C LYS A 83 -8.02 -1.11 16.29
N LYS A 84 -7.88 -0.63 17.53
CA LYS A 84 -7.05 -1.28 18.56
C LYS A 84 -7.41 -2.77 18.73
N GLY A 85 -6.39 -3.62 18.84
CA GLY A 85 -6.51 -5.07 19.03
C GLY A 85 -6.77 -5.90 17.78
N VAL A 86 -6.93 -5.29 16.60
CA VAL A 86 -7.05 -6.02 15.33
C VAL A 86 -5.66 -6.44 14.82
N ASP A 87 -5.57 -7.65 14.26
CA ASP A 87 -4.36 -8.12 13.58
C ASP A 87 -4.23 -7.46 12.19
N CYS A 88 -3.39 -6.43 12.10
CA CYS A 88 -3.14 -5.71 10.84
C CYS A 88 -2.60 -6.61 9.72
N LEU A 89 -1.82 -7.65 10.05
CA LEU A 89 -1.26 -8.54 9.03
C LEU A 89 -2.34 -9.47 8.46
N ALA A 90 -3.21 -9.99 9.33
CA ALA A 90 -4.36 -10.79 8.88
C ALA A 90 -5.31 -9.95 8.03
N LEU A 91 -5.58 -8.70 8.45
CA LEU A 91 -6.39 -7.75 7.70
C LEU A 91 -5.77 -7.43 6.33
N GLU A 92 -4.46 -7.14 6.29
CA GLU A 92 -3.73 -6.92 5.03
C GLU A 92 -3.94 -8.10 4.08
N HIS A 93 -3.71 -9.33 4.53
CA HIS A 93 -3.88 -10.52 3.69
C HIS A 93 -5.31 -10.69 3.16
N GLN A 94 -6.34 -10.44 4.00
CA GLN A 94 -7.74 -10.48 3.55
C GLN A 94 -8.00 -9.47 2.44
N MET A 95 -7.44 -8.26 2.54
CA MET A 95 -7.60 -7.23 1.53
C MET A 95 -6.81 -7.55 0.25
N LEU A 96 -5.61 -8.12 0.37
CA LEU A 96 -4.84 -8.60 -0.78
C LEU A 96 -5.60 -9.67 -1.56
N GLU A 97 -6.28 -10.61 -0.89
CA GLU A 97 -7.13 -11.60 -1.56
C GLU A 97 -8.28 -10.98 -2.37
N LEU A 98 -8.88 -9.88 -1.88
CA LEU A 98 -9.90 -9.15 -2.63
C LEU A 98 -9.31 -8.48 -3.88
N LEU A 99 -8.11 -7.91 -3.75
CA LEU A 99 -7.40 -7.28 -4.85
C LEU A 99 -6.97 -8.29 -5.91
N ASP A 100 -6.53 -9.48 -5.50
CA ASP A 100 -6.21 -10.60 -6.40
C ASP A 100 -7.45 -11.02 -7.19
N LYS A 101 -8.61 -11.19 -6.53
CA LYS A 101 -9.90 -11.50 -7.21
C LYS A 101 -10.31 -10.40 -8.18
N ARG A 102 -10.01 -9.14 -7.84
CA ARG A 102 -10.25 -7.98 -8.68
C ARG A 102 -9.27 -7.88 -9.85
N GLY A 103 -8.18 -8.64 -9.85
CA GLY A 103 -7.12 -8.57 -10.85
C GLY A 103 -6.31 -7.28 -10.79
N ALA A 104 -6.27 -6.63 -9.62
CA ALA A 104 -5.37 -5.53 -9.37
C ALA A 104 -3.91 -6.03 -9.28
N GLN A 105 -2.95 -5.13 -9.42
CA GLN A 105 -1.54 -5.42 -9.20
C GLN A 105 -1.05 -4.60 -8.01
N TYR A 106 -0.22 -5.22 -7.18
CA TYR A 106 0.49 -4.55 -6.09
C TYR A 106 1.84 -5.26 -5.89
N PRO A 107 2.86 -4.54 -5.39
CA PRO A 107 2.91 -3.08 -5.25
C PRO A 107 2.90 -2.39 -6.63
N ALA A 108 2.34 -1.18 -6.71
CA ALA A 108 2.19 -0.43 -7.95
C ALA A 108 3.41 0.44 -8.27
N GLU A 109 3.82 1.29 -7.33
CA GLU A 109 4.96 2.22 -7.46
C GLU A 109 5.97 2.12 -6.31
N HIS A 110 5.54 1.69 -5.12
CA HIS A 110 6.38 1.66 -3.92
C HIS A 110 7.32 0.46 -3.81
N ASN A 111 7.32 -0.44 -4.81
CA ASN A 111 8.14 -1.66 -4.85
C ASN A 111 7.81 -2.62 -3.68
N VAL A 112 8.40 -3.82 -3.68
CA VAL A 112 8.00 -4.88 -2.73
C VAL A 112 8.47 -4.64 -1.31
N GLY A 113 9.57 -3.90 -1.14
CA GLY A 113 10.19 -3.65 0.16
C GLY A 113 10.31 -4.94 0.98
N HIS A 114 9.92 -4.88 2.26
CA HIS A 114 9.76 -6.08 3.09
C HIS A 114 8.28 -6.44 3.34
N LEU A 115 7.36 -5.66 2.78
CA LEU A 115 5.92 -5.77 3.00
C LEU A 115 5.31 -6.82 2.06
N TYR A 116 5.69 -6.77 0.78
CA TYR A 116 5.10 -7.63 -0.25
C TYR A 116 6.00 -8.82 -0.61
N GLU A 117 5.37 -9.91 -1.01
CA GLU A 117 6.08 -11.03 -1.63
C GLU A 117 6.51 -10.66 -3.05
N ALA A 118 7.80 -10.82 -3.36
CA ALA A 118 8.28 -10.64 -4.72
C ALA A 118 7.84 -11.78 -5.64
N LYS A 119 7.22 -11.41 -6.76
CA LYS A 119 6.85 -12.35 -7.83
C LYS A 119 8.10 -13.09 -8.37
N PRO A 120 7.94 -14.31 -8.93
CA PRO A 120 9.07 -15.12 -9.39
C PRO A 120 10.04 -14.40 -10.34
N THR A 121 9.51 -13.59 -11.26
CA THR A 121 10.31 -12.78 -12.20
C THR A 121 11.20 -11.77 -11.47
N LEU A 122 10.65 -11.07 -10.48
CA LEU A 122 11.39 -10.08 -9.70
C LEU A 122 12.43 -10.75 -8.79
N ARG A 123 12.10 -11.90 -8.18
CA ARG A 123 13.06 -12.71 -7.41
C ARG A 123 14.22 -13.19 -8.28
N LYS A 124 13.95 -13.64 -9.51
CA LYS A 124 14.99 -14.03 -10.47
C LYS A 124 15.89 -12.85 -10.83
N PHE A 125 15.29 -11.69 -11.06
CA PHE A 125 16.02 -10.46 -11.35
C PHE A 125 16.93 -10.03 -10.18
N TYR A 126 16.44 -10.05 -8.93
CA TYR A 126 17.26 -9.76 -7.75
C TYR A 126 18.44 -10.72 -7.60
N ARG A 127 18.22 -12.02 -7.81
CA ARG A 127 19.29 -13.04 -7.75
C ARG A 127 20.35 -12.84 -8.83
N GLN A 128 19.96 -12.39 -10.01
CA GLN A 128 20.88 -12.11 -11.12
C GLN A 128 21.80 -10.92 -10.80
N LEU A 129 21.27 -9.87 -10.17
CA LEU A 129 22.04 -8.67 -9.82
C LEU A 129 22.89 -8.84 -8.55
N ASP A 130 22.38 -9.55 -7.55
CA ASP A 130 23.10 -9.82 -6.30
C ASP A 130 23.14 -11.32 -5.99
N PRO A 131 23.99 -12.10 -6.68
CA PRO A 131 24.10 -13.54 -6.45
C PRO A 131 24.55 -13.88 -5.01
N THR A 132 25.13 -12.92 -4.29
CA THR A 132 25.62 -13.12 -2.91
C THR A 132 24.60 -12.79 -1.83
N ASN A 133 23.47 -12.17 -2.18
CA ASN A 133 22.48 -11.63 -1.24
C ASN A 133 23.16 -10.73 -0.17
N SER A 134 23.99 -9.78 -0.61
CA SER A 134 24.68 -8.82 0.25
C SER A 134 24.02 -7.43 0.26
N LEU A 135 23.22 -7.12 -0.75
CA LEU A 135 22.51 -5.86 -0.95
C LEU A 135 21.03 -6.02 -0.57
N ILE A 136 20.49 -5.12 0.25
CA ILE A 136 19.05 -5.01 0.60
C ILE A 136 18.40 -6.38 0.94
N ARG A 137 19.08 -7.14 1.81
CA ARG A 137 18.70 -8.52 2.17
C ARG A 137 17.26 -8.64 2.64
N GLY A 138 16.53 -9.60 2.07
CA GLY A 138 15.15 -9.89 2.47
C GLY A 138 14.09 -9.02 1.79
N SER A 139 14.46 -8.22 0.78
CA SER A 139 13.50 -7.48 -0.06
C SER A 139 12.64 -8.46 -0.87
N GLY A 140 11.31 -8.34 -0.79
CA GLY A 140 10.35 -9.24 -1.41
C GLY A 140 10.04 -10.51 -0.60
N LYS A 141 10.28 -10.46 0.72
CA LYS A 141 10.20 -11.59 1.68
C LYS A 141 11.04 -12.86 1.36
N PRO A 142 12.22 -12.84 0.67
CA PRO A 142 13.12 -13.99 0.58
C PRO A 142 13.93 -14.18 1.88
N ARG A 143 14.62 -15.31 1.99
CA ARG A 143 15.56 -15.57 3.08
C ARG A 143 16.64 -14.48 3.14
N ARG A 144 16.97 -14.04 4.35
CA ARG A 144 18.02 -13.04 4.62
C ARG A 144 19.44 -13.63 4.67
N LYS A 145 19.65 -14.91 4.37
CA LYS A 145 20.98 -15.54 4.42
C LYS A 145 21.78 -15.23 3.16
N LYS A 146 23.11 -15.15 3.30
CA LYS A 146 24.03 -15.02 2.18
C LYS A 146 23.83 -16.14 1.16
N TYR A 147 24.05 -15.83 -0.11
CA TYR A 147 23.94 -16.76 -1.24
C TYR A 147 22.54 -17.39 -1.38
N TRP A 148 21.50 -16.69 -0.93
CA TRP A 148 20.10 -17.10 -1.08
C TRP A 148 19.75 -18.46 -0.46
N LYS A 149 20.52 -18.89 0.55
CA LYS A 149 20.35 -20.16 1.29
C LYS A 149 19.24 -20.10 2.34
#